data_AF-A0A1I2BTH0-F1
#
_entry.id   AF-A0A1I2BTH0-F1
#
_cell.length_a   1.000
_cell.length_b   1.000
_cell.length_c   1.000
_cell.angle_alpha   90.00
_cell.angle_beta   90.00
_cell.angle_gamma   90.00
#
_symmetry.space_group_name_H-M   'P 1'
#
loop_
_entity.id
_entity.type
_entity.pdbx_description
1 polymer ?
#
loop_
_entity_poly.entity_id
_entity_poly.type
_entity_poly.pdbx_seq_one_letter_code
_entity_poly.pdbx_strand_id
1 'polypeptide(L)'
;MKLKHSILASSLIVFASTASATAIQGNALQNELDARTTNGDFYDVNNDQYSPDEQWQINASTQSANSLMFRFAGFKPNTTFGIYDITDSSKRLELFDGSADTGYTSTLKLLPFISPTTFQAKTENQFGVEVSSFQQTFASTTFGYYLDSSYYDRGGVFFSESSRNGDTDGDGIADDHMVAYEGDGTKNIDTFGLGGSGAPFGANEFILAWEDLVFKSENGQLSDFDYTDFVVMVESVTPVPEPGTLALLGLGLAGLGAARRRQKA
;
A
#
# COMPACT_ATOMS: atom_id res chain seq x y z
N MET A 1 -44.08 37.80 -24.31
CA MET A 1 -42.65 37.56 -24.00
C MET A 1 -42.50 37.32 -22.49
N LYS A 2 -42.45 36.06 -22.05
CA LYS A 2 -42.10 35.69 -20.66
C LYS A 2 -41.41 34.32 -20.69
N LEU A 3 -40.08 34.32 -20.78
CA LEU A 3 -39.27 33.11 -20.60
C LEU A 3 -39.02 32.96 -19.08
N LYS A 4 -39.59 31.92 -18.47
CA LYS A 4 -39.26 31.51 -17.10
C LYS A 4 -37.93 30.75 -17.15
N HIS A 5 -36.90 31.28 -16.51
CA HIS A 5 -35.61 30.61 -16.36
C HIS A 5 -35.68 29.66 -15.17
N SER A 6 -35.82 28.37 -15.45
CA SER A 6 -35.68 27.29 -14.48
C SER A 6 -34.19 26.96 -14.37
N ILE A 7 -33.53 27.37 -13.29
CA ILE A 7 -32.15 26.95 -13.00
C ILE A 7 -32.23 25.59 -12.31
N LEU A 8 -31.84 24.54 -13.03
CA LEU A 8 -31.64 23.20 -12.51
C LEU A 8 -30.30 23.20 -11.74
N ALA A 9 -30.35 23.02 -10.42
CA ALA A 9 -29.16 22.86 -9.60
C ALA A 9 -28.82 21.36 -9.52
N SER A 10 -27.88 20.91 -10.34
CA SER A 10 -27.29 19.58 -10.19
C SER A 10 -26.37 19.59 -8.98
N SER A 11 -26.71 18.84 -7.94
CA SER A 11 -25.86 18.60 -6.77
C SER A 11 -24.78 17.59 -7.14
N LEU A 12 -23.54 18.05 -7.28
CA LEU A 12 -22.36 17.19 -7.29
C LEU A 12 -22.02 16.88 -5.82
N ILE A 13 -22.23 15.64 -5.39
CA ILE A 13 -21.71 15.14 -4.12
C ILE A 13 -20.29 14.64 -4.43
N VAL A 14 -19.29 15.26 -3.82
CA VAL A 14 -17.90 14.81 -3.88
C VAL A 14 -17.53 14.38 -2.47
N PHE A 15 -17.19 13.11 -2.31
CA PHE A 15 -16.63 12.56 -1.07
C PHE A 15 -15.19 13.04 -0.94
N ALA A 16 -14.87 13.66 0.19
CA ALA A 16 -13.49 13.85 0.62
C ALA A 16 -13.20 12.69 1.57
N SER A 17 -12.43 11.70 1.14
CA SER A 17 -11.85 10.70 2.03
C SER A 17 -10.79 11.41 2.87
N THR A 18 -11.09 11.69 4.13
CA THR A 18 -10.05 12.03 5.10
C THR A 18 -9.35 10.73 5.46
N ALA A 19 -8.05 10.62 5.17
CA ALA A 19 -7.21 9.51 5.63
C ALA A 19 -7.44 9.30 7.13
N SER A 20 -8.12 8.21 7.46
CA SER A 20 -8.29 7.75 8.84
C SER A 20 -7.37 6.55 8.98
N ALA A 21 -6.63 6.47 10.08
CA ALA A 21 -5.80 5.32 10.37
C ALA A 21 -6.65 4.04 10.32
N THR A 22 -6.11 3.03 9.66
CA THR A 22 -6.76 1.75 9.46
C THR A 22 -6.73 0.97 10.77
N ALA A 23 -7.89 0.49 11.23
CA ALA A 23 -7.98 -0.17 12.53
C ALA A 23 -7.44 -1.60 12.46
N ILE A 24 -6.39 -1.88 13.23
CA ILE A 24 -5.77 -3.20 13.32
C ILE A 24 -6.29 -3.92 14.56
N GLN A 25 -6.86 -5.11 14.37
CA GLN A 25 -7.47 -5.88 15.44
C GLN A 25 -6.48 -6.79 16.15
N GLY A 26 -6.62 -6.88 17.46
CA GLY A 26 -5.77 -7.70 18.30
C GLY A 26 -4.35 -7.13 18.43
N ASN A 27 -3.42 -8.00 18.82
CA ASN A 27 -2.03 -7.64 19.09
C ASN A 27 -1.04 -8.42 18.20
N ALA A 28 -1.52 -9.17 17.20
CA ALA A 28 -0.69 -10.09 16.43
C ALA A 28 0.43 -9.33 15.71
N LEU A 29 0.08 -8.31 14.93
CA LEU A 29 1.06 -7.47 14.23
C LEU A 29 2.02 -6.77 15.20
N GLN A 30 1.50 -6.14 16.26
CA GLN A 30 2.33 -5.47 17.26
C GLN A 30 3.36 -6.44 17.87
N ASN A 31 2.94 -7.62 18.31
CA ASN A 31 3.82 -8.62 18.91
C ASN A 31 4.93 -9.07 17.95
N GLU A 32 4.61 -9.24 16.67
CA GLU A 32 5.56 -9.73 15.66
C GLU A 32 6.57 -8.66 15.23
N LEU A 33 6.16 -7.40 15.20
CA LEU A 33 7.04 -6.26 14.95
C LEU A 33 7.89 -5.93 16.19
N ASP A 34 7.32 -6.01 17.39
CA ASP A 34 8.07 -5.90 18.65
C ASP A 34 9.15 -6.98 18.73
N ALA A 35 8.82 -8.25 18.42
CA ALA A 35 9.75 -9.36 18.44
C ALA A 35 10.93 -9.19 17.46
N ARG A 36 10.75 -8.43 16.39
CA ARG A 36 11.80 -8.09 15.41
C ARG A 36 12.53 -6.79 15.73
N THR A 37 12.02 -6.00 16.66
CA THR A 37 12.70 -4.78 17.10
C THR A 37 13.66 -5.13 18.23
N THR A 38 14.93 -4.75 18.14
CA THR A 38 15.99 -5.22 19.06
C THR A 38 15.71 -4.93 20.55
N ASN A 39 14.91 -3.91 20.86
CA ASN A 39 14.49 -3.56 22.23
C ASN A 39 13.08 -4.06 22.61
N GLY A 40 12.38 -4.77 21.71
CA GLY A 40 11.03 -5.28 21.95
C GLY A 40 9.93 -4.22 21.89
N ASP A 41 10.21 -3.07 21.27
CA ASP A 41 9.32 -1.91 21.28
C ASP A 41 9.32 -1.30 19.88
N PHE A 42 8.43 -1.78 19.01
CA PHE A 42 8.16 -1.17 17.71
C PHE A 42 7.30 0.10 17.90
N TYR A 43 6.94 0.77 16.80
CA TYR A 43 5.92 1.82 16.84
C TYR A 43 4.55 1.25 17.21
N ASP A 44 3.61 2.10 17.63
CA ASP A 44 2.23 1.70 17.87
C ASP A 44 1.53 1.47 16.53
N VAL A 45 1.14 0.22 16.26
CA VAL A 45 0.61 -0.18 14.95
C VAL A 45 -0.71 0.51 14.57
N ASN A 46 -1.46 1.06 15.53
CA ASN A 46 -2.69 1.80 15.24
C ASN A 46 -2.45 3.32 15.14
N ASN A 47 -1.49 3.86 15.88
CA ASN A 47 -1.31 5.30 16.02
C ASN A 47 -0.19 5.89 15.14
N ASP A 48 0.79 5.07 14.76
CA ASP A 48 2.01 5.53 14.07
C ASP A 48 2.05 5.09 12.59
N GLN A 49 0.88 4.80 11.99
CA GLN A 49 0.77 4.50 10.57
C GLN A 49 1.22 5.69 9.71
N TYR A 50 1.97 5.39 8.66
CA TYR A 50 2.41 6.35 7.68
C TYR A 50 1.30 6.68 6.68
N SER A 51 1.14 7.95 6.34
CA SER A 51 0.23 8.40 5.29
C SER A 51 0.81 9.65 4.61
N PRO A 52 0.78 9.77 3.27
CA PRO A 52 0.15 8.87 2.29
C PRO A 52 0.98 7.63 1.94
N ASP A 53 0.38 6.45 1.85
CA ASP A 53 1.02 5.16 1.53
C ASP A 53 0.51 4.51 0.23
N GLU A 54 -0.19 5.27 -0.61
CA GLU A 54 -0.90 4.73 -1.77
C GLU A 54 0.01 4.54 -3.00
N GLN A 55 0.91 5.50 -3.24
CA GLN A 55 1.73 5.58 -4.46
C GLN A 55 3.21 5.78 -4.12
N TRP A 56 4.10 5.17 -4.91
CA TRP A 56 5.51 5.05 -4.59
C TRP A 56 6.40 5.29 -5.81
N GLN A 57 7.63 5.73 -5.55
CA GLN A 57 8.71 5.85 -6.53
C GLN A 57 10.01 5.32 -5.94
N ILE A 58 10.93 4.87 -6.79
CA ILE A 58 12.30 4.54 -6.36
C ILE A 58 13.07 5.85 -6.13
N ASN A 59 13.59 6.04 -4.91
CA ASN A 59 14.36 7.23 -4.50
C ASN A 59 15.87 7.09 -4.83
N ALA A 60 16.42 5.87 -4.79
CA ALA A 60 17.86 5.63 -5.02
C ALA A 60 18.21 5.49 -6.51
N SER A 61 19.49 5.19 -6.80
CA SER A 61 20.13 5.11 -8.14
C SER A 61 19.58 4.00 -9.06
N THR A 62 18.26 3.95 -9.25
CA THR A 62 17.46 3.02 -10.06
C THR A 62 17.04 1.70 -9.41
N GLN A 63 17.30 1.44 -8.11
CA GLN A 63 16.80 0.22 -7.46
C GLN A 63 16.16 0.44 -6.08
N SER A 64 15.27 -0.48 -5.73
CA SER A 64 14.69 -0.69 -4.41
C SER A 64 14.95 -2.14 -3.97
N ALA A 65 15.16 -2.35 -2.68
CA ALA A 65 15.27 -3.67 -2.07
C ALA A 65 13.98 -3.97 -1.30
N ASN A 66 13.53 -5.22 -1.36
CA ASN A 66 12.33 -5.69 -0.68
C ASN A 66 12.69 -6.98 0.06
N SER A 67 12.27 -7.11 1.31
CA SER A 67 12.61 -8.22 2.19
C SER A 67 11.35 -8.74 2.85
N LEU A 68 10.99 -10.00 2.58
CA LEU A 68 9.82 -10.64 3.20
C LEU A 68 10.15 -10.93 4.67
N MET A 69 9.47 -10.25 5.60
CA MET A 69 9.75 -10.32 7.03
C MET A 69 9.04 -11.50 7.69
N PHE A 70 7.76 -11.68 7.37
CA PHE A 70 6.92 -12.80 7.80
C PHE A 70 5.59 -12.82 7.05
N ARG A 71 4.89 -13.95 7.19
CA ARG A 71 3.51 -14.13 6.78
C ARG A 71 2.89 -15.28 7.55
N PHE A 72 1.77 -15.03 8.24
CA PHE A 72 1.04 -16.05 9.00
C PHE A 72 -0.24 -16.55 8.32
N ALA A 73 -0.51 -16.05 7.10
CA ALA A 73 -1.68 -16.43 6.32
C ALA A 73 -1.80 -17.94 6.08
N GLY A 74 -3.02 -18.47 6.24
CA GLY A 74 -3.39 -19.80 5.74
C GLY A 74 -3.29 -19.92 4.21
N PHE A 75 -3.19 -18.79 3.51
CA PHE A 75 -3.21 -18.64 2.04
C PHE A 75 -1.81 -18.57 1.40
N LYS A 76 -0.77 -18.82 2.22
CA LYS A 76 0.64 -18.80 1.86
C LYS A 76 1.00 -19.30 0.44
N PRO A 77 0.59 -20.50 -0.04
CA PRO A 77 1.13 -21.08 -1.28
C PRO A 77 0.80 -20.38 -2.61
N ASN A 78 -0.21 -19.49 -2.67
CA ASN A 78 -0.68 -18.86 -3.91
C ASN A 78 -0.89 -17.35 -3.78
N THR A 79 -0.58 -16.76 -2.63
CA THR A 79 -0.60 -15.30 -2.47
C THR A 79 0.65 -14.70 -3.09
N THR A 80 0.49 -13.77 -4.04
CA THR A 80 1.61 -13.05 -4.66
C THR A 80 1.64 -11.59 -4.23
N PHE A 81 2.82 -11.00 -4.17
CA PHE A 81 3.04 -9.60 -3.83
C PHE A 81 3.87 -8.94 -4.92
N GLY A 82 3.56 -7.69 -5.24
CA GLY A 82 4.42 -6.92 -6.12
C GLY A 82 3.97 -5.48 -6.35
N ILE A 83 4.32 -4.94 -7.52
CA ILE A 83 3.96 -3.58 -7.92
C ILE A 83 2.99 -3.55 -9.10
N TYR A 84 2.20 -2.49 -9.23
CA TYR A 84 1.26 -2.29 -10.33
C TYR A 84 1.37 -0.89 -10.94
N ASP A 85 0.92 -0.77 -12.20
CA ASP A 85 0.80 0.50 -12.90
C ASP A 85 -0.43 1.27 -12.38
N ILE A 86 -0.22 2.44 -11.77
CA ILE A 86 -1.29 3.30 -11.25
C ILE A 86 -2.29 3.76 -12.34
N THR A 87 -1.93 3.67 -13.62
CA THR A 87 -2.85 4.00 -14.73
C THR A 87 -3.61 2.78 -15.27
N ASP A 88 -3.13 1.56 -14.97
CA ASP A 88 -3.70 0.30 -15.44
C ASP A 88 -3.29 -0.85 -14.49
N SER A 89 -4.10 -1.07 -13.43
CA SER A 89 -3.80 -2.06 -12.39
C SER A 89 -3.85 -3.53 -12.86
N SER A 90 -4.22 -3.77 -14.12
CA SER A 90 -4.04 -5.09 -14.76
C SER A 90 -2.57 -5.37 -15.10
N LYS A 91 -1.74 -4.33 -15.25
CA LYS A 91 -0.30 -4.46 -15.44
C LYS A 91 0.38 -4.53 -14.08
N ARG A 92 0.85 -5.72 -13.75
CA ARG A 92 1.53 -6.02 -12.50
C ARG A 92 2.91 -6.62 -12.77
N LEU A 93 3.81 -6.43 -11.80
CA LEU A 93 5.12 -7.05 -11.73
C LEU A 93 5.25 -7.72 -10.37
N GLU A 94 5.36 -9.04 -10.36
CA GLU A 94 5.55 -9.83 -9.16
C GLU A 94 6.95 -9.61 -8.56
N LEU A 95 7.00 -9.43 -7.23
CA LEU A 95 8.21 -9.40 -6.42
C LEU A 95 8.36 -10.69 -5.61
N PHE A 96 7.26 -11.21 -5.06
CA PHE A 96 7.24 -12.47 -4.33
C PHE A 96 6.07 -13.32 -4.80
N ASP A 97 6.35 -14.57 -5.16
CA ASP A 97 5.33 -15.55 -5.47
C ASP A 97 4.80 -16.23 -4.19
N GLY A 98 3.81 -17.11 -4.36
CA GLY A 98 3.26 -17.88 -3.25
C GLY A 98 4.23 -18.88 -2.61
N SER A 99 5.42 -19.12 -3.18
CA SER A 99 6.45 -19.97 -2.57
C SER A 99 7.39 -19.18 -1.66
N ALA A 100 7.43 -17.85 -1.75
CA ALA A 100 8.35 -17.00 -0.99
C ALA A 100 8.15 -17.16 0.53
N ASP A 101 9.21 -17.04 1.31
CA ASP A 101 9.14 -17.13 2.76
C ASP A 101 10.01 -16.07 3.42
N THR A 102 9.95 -15.99 4.75
CA THR A 102 10.85 -15.17 5.55
C THR A 102 12.30 -15.39 5.10
N GLY A 103 13.02 -14.30 4.83
CA GLY A 103 14.39 -14.35 4.32
C GLY A 103 14.52 -14.28 2.80
N TYR A 104 13.41 -14.37 2.05
CA TYR A 104 13.42 -14.07 0.62
C TYR A 104 13.57 -12.56 0.42
N THR A 105 14.32 -12.19 -0.62
CA THR A 105 14.51 -10.79 -1.01
C THR A 105 14.16 -10.59 -2.48
N SER A 106 13.71 -9.40 -2.84
CA SER A 106 13.49 -9.00 -4.23
C SER A 106 14.13 -7.64 -4.50
N THR A 107 14.94 -7.56 -5.55
CA THR A 107 15.44 -6.29 -6.06
C THR A 107 14.52 -5.80 -7.17
N LEU A 108 13.92 -4.63 -6.97
CA LEU A 108 13.17 -3.91 -7.98
C LEU A 108 14.09 -2.88 -8.63
N LYS A 109 14.21 -2.88 -9.96
CA LYS A 109 15.14 -2.02 -10.70
C LYS A 109 14.50 -1.37 -11.92
N LEU A 110 14.74 -0.09 -12.14
CA LEU A 110 14.44 0.59 -13.40
C LEU A 110 15.48 0.24 -14.47
N LEU A 111 15.01 -0.11 -15.66
CA LEU A 111 15.82 -0.45 -16.83
C LEU A 111 15.65 0.62 -17.94
N PRO A 112 16.22 1.84 -17.77
CA PRO A 112 15.99 2.97 -18.67
C PRO A 112 16.49 2.74 -20.11
N PHE A 113 17.37 1.76 -20.31
CA PHE A 113 17.84 1.37 -21.64
C PHE A 113 16.81 0.58 -22.46
N ILE A 114 15.81 -0.03 -21.81
CA ILE A 114 14.67 -0.69 -22.48
C ILE A 114 13.55 0.34 -22.69
N SER A 115 13.11 0.97 -21.60
CA SER A 115 12.20 2.12 -21.58
C SER A 115 12.42 2.89 -20.28
N PRO A 116 12.20 4.21 -20.23
CA PRO A 116 12.27 4.99 -18.99
C PRO A 116 11.38 4.46 -17.84
N THR A 117 10.38 3.64 -18.16
CA THR A 117 9.36 3.11 -17.23
C THR A 117 9.31 1.58 -17.19
N THR A 118 10.36 0.90 -17.68
CA THR A 118 10.47 -0.56 -17.52
C THR A 118 11.10 -0.88 -16.17
N PHE A 119 10.41 -1.70 -15.39
CA PHE A 119 10.89 -2.28 -14.15
C PHE A 119 11.33 -3.74 -14.37
N GLN A 120 12.32 -4.17 -13.60
CA GLN A 120 12.72 -5.55 -13.44
C GLN A 120 12.66 -5.92 -11.96
N ALA A 121 12.06 -7.06 -11.67
CA ALA A 121 12.08 -7.69 -10.36
C ALA A 121 12.97 -8.92 -10.43
N LYS A 122 13.88 -9.08 -9.48
CA LYS A 122 14.72 -10.27 -9.30
C LYS A 122 14.61 -10.75 -7.88
N THR A 123 14.18 -11.98 -7.70
CA THR A 123 13.91 -12.54 -6.37
C THR A 123 14.89 -13.63 -6.05
N GLU A 124 15.45 -13.56 -4.85
CA GLU A 124 16.36 -14.55 -4.29
C GLU A 124 15.70 -15.22 -3.09
N ASN A 125 15.95 -16.52 -2.94
CA ASN A 125 15.55 -17.22 -1.71
C ASN A 125 16.50 -16.87 -0.55
N GLN A 126 16.19 -17.39 0.64
CA GLN A 126 17.00 -17.22 1.86
C GLN A 126 18.49 -17.63 1.76
N PHE A 127 18.91 -18.30 0.68
CA PHE A 127 20.29 -18.70 0.44
C PHE A 127 20.99 -17.83 -0.62
N GLY A 128 20.34 -16.76 -1.10
CA GLY A 128 20.87 -15.88 -2.16
C GLY A 128 20.82 -16.51 -3.55
N VAL A 129 19.95 -17.50 -3.78
CA VAL A 129 19.77 -18.12 -5.10
C VAL A 129 18.62 -17.44 -5.81
N GLU A 130 18.87 -16.88 -7.00
CA GLU A 130 17.82 -16.31 -7.87
C GLU A 130 16.78 -17.39 -8.20
N VAL A 131 15.52 -17.15 -7.84
CA VAL A 131 14.37 -18.03 -8.09
C VAL A 131 13.44 -17.47 -9.17
N SER A 132 13.43 -16.16 -9.38
CA SER A 132 12.66 -15.53 -10.45
C SER A 132 13.28 -14.22 -10.94
N SER A 133 12.98 -13.87 -12.19
CA SER A 133 13.35 -12.58 -12.78
C SER A 133 12.33 -12.18 -13.83
N PHE A 134 11.50 -11.19 -13.52
CA PHE A 134 10.43 -10.69 -14.40
C PHE A 134 10.64 -9.22 -14.77
N GLN A 135 9.99 -8.78 -15.85
CA GLN A 135 10.00 -7.39 -16.29
C GLN A 135 8.61 -6.93 -16.67
N GLN A 136 8.33 -5.65 -16.45
CA GLN A 136 7.09 -5.02 -16.87
C GLN A 136 7.32 -3.56 -17.21
N THR A 137 6.60 -3.05 -18.20
CA THR A 137 6.64 -1.62 -18.58
C THR A 137 5.35 -0.94 -18.19
N PHE A 138 5.47 0.06 -17.33
CA PHE A 138 4.36 0.89 -16.87
C PHE A 138 4.27 2.19 -17.67
N ALA A 139 3.17 2.93 -17.49
CA ALA A 139 2.97 4.25 -18.07
C ALA A 139 3.86 5.33 -17.41
N SER A 140 4.30 5.10 -16.17
CA SER A 140 5.15 6.04 -15.41
C SER A 140 6.14 5.28 -14.52
N THR A 141 7.05 6.01 -13.86
CA THR A 141 7.92 5.47 -12.80
C THR A 141 7.24 5.44 -11.43
N THR A 142 6.04 6.00 -11.31
CA THR A 142 5.19 5.85 -10.13
C THR A 142 4.42 4.54 -10.24
N PHE A 143 4.40 3.79 -9.15
CA PHE A 143 3.70 2.52 -9.01
C PHE A 143 2.97 2.48 -7.65
N GLY A 144 2.03 1.55 -7.50
CA GLY A 144 1.55 1.14 -6.18
C GLY A 144 1.97 -0.30 -5.89
N TYR A 145 1.76 -0.76 -4.67
CA TYR A 145 1.97 -2.14 -4.26
C TYR A 145 0.66 -2.93 -4.30
N TYR A 146 0.73 -4.24 -4.55
CA TYR A 146 -0.45 -5.10 -4.50
C TYR A 146 -0.17 -6.41 -3.76
N LEU A 147 -1.24 -6.99 -3.22
CA LEU A 147 -1.32 -8.37 -2.75
C LEU A 147 -2.42 -9.09 -3.54
N ASP A 148 -2.12 -10.25 -4.12
CA ASP A 148 -3.07 -11.08 -4.87
C ASP A 148 -3.26 -12.41 -4.14
N SER A 149 -4.34 -12.52 -3.37
CA SER A 149 -4.82 -13.72 -2.72
C SER A 149 -6.04 -14.32 -3.43
N SER A 150 -6.36 -13.86 -4.66
CA SER A 150 -7.60 -14.19 -5.38
C SER A 150 -7.79 -15.68 -5.71
N TYR A 151 -6.74 -16.48 -5.54
CA TYR A 151 -6.83 -17.93 -5.61
C TYR A 151 -7.76 -18.53 -4.53
N TYR A 152 -7.84 -17.89 -3.37
CA TYR A 152 -8.57 -18.42 -2.22
C TYR A 152 -9.99 -17.87 -2.12
N ASP A 153 -10.85 -18.66 -1.49
CA ASP A 153 -12.17 -18.18 -1.11
C ASP A 153 -12.02 -16.99 -0.16
N ARG A 154 -12.78 -15.91 -0.41
CA ARG A 154 -12.70 -14.62 0.29
C ARG A 154 -11.39 -13.83 0.08
N GLY A 155 -10.46 -14.32 -0.75
CA GLY A 155 -9.30 -13.55 -1.19
C GLY A 155 -9.65 -12.57 -2.32
N GLY A 156 -8.66 -11.76 -2.70
CA GLY A 156 -8.84 -10.72 -3.71
C GLY A 156 -7.52 -10.23 -4.30
N VAL A 157 -7.61 -9.23 -5.18
CA VAL A 157 -6.44 -8.44 -5.57
C VAL A 157 -6.58 -7.09 -4.88
N PHE A 158 -5.73 -6.85 -3.91
CA PHE A 158 -5.74 -5.66 -3.08
C PHE A 158 -4.58 -4.75 -3.48
N PHE A 159 -4.84 -3.44 -3.46
CA PHE A 159 -3.92 -2.41 -3.89
C PHE A 159 -3.64 -1.44 -2.74
N SER A 160 -2.43 -0.86 -2.73
CA SER A 160 -2.05 0.22 -1.82
C SER A 160 -2.93 1.46 -1.99
N GLU A 161 -3.45 1.72 -3.19
CA GLU A 161 -4.51 2.72 -3.37
C GLU A 161 -5.85 2.16 -2.87
N SER A 162 -6.20 2.41 -1.60
CA SER A 162 -7.46 1.95 -0.97
C SER A 162 -8.70 2.20 -1.83
N SER A 163 -8.77 3.35 -2.51
CA SER A 163 -9.83 3.69 -3.48
C SER A 163 -10.09 2.66 -4.60
N ARG A 164 -9.16 1.73 -4.83
CA ARG A 164 -9.29 0.63 -5.81
C ARG A 164 -9.83 -0.67 -5.21
N ASN A 165 -9.85 -0.81 -3.89
CA ASN A 165 -10.27 -2.02 -3.21
C ASN A 165 -11.78 -2.10 -3.01
N GLY A 166 -12.49 -0.98 -3.25
CA GLY A 166 -13.94 -0.88 -3.03
C GLY A 166 -14.25 -0.59 -1.56
N ASP A 167 -15.52 -0.74 -1.19
CA ASP A 167 -16.06 -0.57 0.17
C ASP A 167 -16.93 -1.80 0.41
N THR A 168 -16.31 -2.92 0.79
CA THR A 168 -17.01 -4.21 0.87
C THR A 168 -17.79 -4.34 2.17
N ASP A 169 -17.38 -3.64 3.23
CA ASP A 169 -18.07 -3.66 4.51
C ASP A 169 -19.30 -2.72 4.57
N GLY A 170 -19.34 -1.72 3.69
CA GLY A 170 -20.43 -0.77 3.47
C GLY A 170 -20.40 0.43 4.43
N ASP A 171 -19.24 0.77 4.99
CA ASP A 171 -19.09 1.88 5.93
C ASP A 171 -18.97 3.27 5.25
N GLY A 172 -18.83 3.29 3.92
CA GLY A 172 -18.69 4.49 3.10
C GLY A 172 -17.25 4.93 2.87
N ILE A 173 -16.27 4.16 3.32
CA ILE A 173 -14.83 4.36 3.17
C ILE A 173 -14.29 3.21 2.31
N ALA A 174 -13.25 3.48 1.53
CA ALA A 174 -12.64 2.43 0.75
C ALA A 174 -11.77 1.52 1.64
N ASP A 175 -11.87 0.20 1.44
CA ASP A 175 -11.17 -0.81 2.23
C ASP A 175 -9.66 -0.68 2.05
N ASP A 176 -8.96 -0.44 3.15
CA ASP A 176 -7.51 -0.27 3.15
C ASP A 176 -6.80 -1.54 3.61
N HIS A 177 -6.38 -2.35 2.64
CA HIS A 177 -5.76 -3.66 2.89
C HIS A 177 -4.27 -3.57 3.19
N MET A 178 -3.68 -2.38 3.18
CA MET A 178 -2.27 -2.17 3.50
C MET A 178 -2.14 -1.08 4.56
N VAL A 179 -1.20 -1.27 5.47
CA VAL A 179 -0.74 -0.20 6.35
C VAL A 179 0.78 -0.09 6.25
N ALA A 180 1.29 1.13 6.24
CA ALA A 180 2.72 1.41 6.19
C ALA A 180 3.26 1.99 7.50
N TYR A 181 4.53 1.74 7.78
CA TYR A 181 5.30 2.41 8.83
C TYR A 181 6.64 2.85 8.26
N GLU A 182 7.05 4.11 8.50
CA GLU A 182 8.33 4.65 8.05
C GLU A 182 9.36 4.59 9.18
N GLY A 183 10.61 4.25 8.84
CA GLY A 183 11.71 4.30 9.81
C GLY A 183 12.18 5.72 10.10
N ASP A 184 12.52 6.03 11.35
CA ASP A 184 13.12 7.32 11.74
C ASP A 184 14.59 7.22 12.16
N GLY A 185 15.18 6.03 12.02
CA GLY A 185 16.54 5.68 12.42
C GLY A 185 16.72 5.39 13.92
N THR A 186 15.64 5.46 14.73
CA THR A 186 15.72 5.25 16.19
C THR A 186 15.54 3.78 16.59
N LYS A 187 14.81 3.01 15.77
CA LYS A 187 14.57 1.57 15.97
C LYS A 187 15.61 0.76 15.19
N ASN A 188 15.98 -0.41 15.72
CA ASN A 188 16.77 -1.40 14.98
C ASN A 188 15.91 -2.64 14.76
N ILE A 189 15.86 -3.11 13.52
CA ILE A 189 14.97 -4.20 13.10
C ILE A 189 15.80 -5.40 12.64
N ASP A 190 15.58 -6.56 13.25
CA ASP A 190 15.95 -7.87 12.72
C ASP A 190 14.90 -8.27 11.68
N THR A 191 15.11 -7.84 10.44
CA THR A 191 14.15 -7.97 9.33
C THR A 191 13.60 -9.39 9.17
N PHE A 192 14.40 -10.42 9.47
CA PHE A 192 14.00 -11.83 9.31
C PHE A 192 13.70 -12.55 10.63
N GLY A 193 13.91 -11.90 11.79
CA GLY A 193 13.69 -12.51 13.10
C GLY A 193 14.57 -13.74 13.37
N LEU A 194 15.79 -13.77 12.82
CA LEU A 194 16.72 -14.91 12.90
C LEU A 194 17.76 -14.77 14.02
N GLY A 195 17.56 -13.83 14.95
CA GLY A 195 18.44 -13.58 16.09
C GLY A 195 19.66 -12.71 15.73
N GLY A 196 19.52 -11.85 14.72
CA GLY A 196 20.53 -10.87 14.34
C GLY A 196 20.57 -9.66 15.28
N SER A 197 21.58 -8.79 15.14
CA SER A 197 21.65 -7.53 15.91
C SER A 197 20.62 -6.46 15.48
N GLY A 198 19.89 -6.73 14.39
CA GLY A 198 19.09 -5.75 13.67
C GLY A 198 19.94 -4.71 12.92
N ALA A 199 19.29 -3.95 12.05
CA ALA A 199 19.85 -2.77 11.39
C ALA A 199 18.95 -1.54 11.66
N PRO A 200 19.49 -0.31 11.65
CA PRO A 200 18.69 0.89 11.85
C PRO A 200 17.57 0.98 10.82
N PHE A 201 16.32 1.17 11.27
CA PHE A 201 15.17 1.35 10.41
C PHE A 201 15.07 2.82 9.98
N GLY A 202 15.53 3.15 8.77
CA GLY A 202 15.76 4.52 8.31
C GLY A 202 14.60 5.18 7.53
N ALA A 203 14.72 6.49 7.30
CA ALA A 203 13.72 7.35 6.65
C ALA A 203 13.49 7.14 5.14
N ASN A 204 13.91 5.99 4.59
CA ASN A 204 13.54 5.55 3.23
C ASN A 204 13.25 4.03 3.22
N GLU A 205 12.95 3.51 4.40
CA GLU A 205 12.61 2.11 4.65
C GLU A 205 11.22 2.13 5.24
N PHE A 206 10.37 1.26 4.69
CA PHE A 206 8.98 1.14 5.09
C PHE A 206 8.68 -0.32 5.38
N ILE A 207 7.89 -0.57 6.40
CA ILE A 207 7.27 -1.88 6.62
C ILE A 207 5.84 -1.76 6.12
N LEU A 208 5.47 -2.61 5.16
CA LEU A 208 4.12 -2.73 4.63
C LEU A 208 3.50 -4.01 5.19
N ALA A 209 2.39 -3.87 5.90
CA ALA A 209 1.63 -4.98 6.47
C ALA A 209 0.27 -5.08 5.78
N TRP A 210 -0.13 -6.29 5.39
CA TRP A 210 -1.31 -6.51 4.55
C TRP A 210 -2.32 -7.44 5.20
N GLU A 211 -3.59 -7.18 4.91
CA GLU A 211 -4.69 -8.15 5.03
C GLU A 211 -4.96 -8.81 3.66
N ASP A 212 -5.13 -10.13 3.65
CA ASP A 212 -5.36 -10.96 2.47
C ASP A 212 -6.82 -11.41 2.27
N LEU A 213 -7.73 -11.01 3.16
CA LEU A 213 -9.17 -11.26 3.06
C LEU A 213 -9.93 -9.98 2.73
N VAL A 214 -10.98 -10.11 1.90
CA VAL A 214 -11.98 -9.03 1.74
C VAL A 214 -12.57 -8.66 3.11
N PHE A 215 -12.77 -7.38 3.38
CA PHE A 215 -13.24 -6.90 4.69
C PHE A 215 -14.57 -7.52 5.08
N LYS A 216 -15.45 -7.74 4.10
CA LYS A 216 -16.69 -8.48 4.27
C LYS A 216 -17.04 -9.28 3.02
N SER A 217 -17.13 -10.60 3.17
CA SER A 217 -17.55 -11.49 2.09
C SER A 217 -19.08 -11.53 1.90
N GLU A 218 -19.55 -12.07 0.77
CA GLU A 218 -20.98 -12.15 0.42
C GLU A 218 -21.86 -12.85 1.47
N ASN A 219 -21.28 -13.76 2.25
CA ASN A 219 -21.94 -14.47 3.36
C ASN A 219 -21.93 -13.70 4.70
N GLY A 220 -21.39 -12.48 4.72
CA GLY A 220 -21.31 -11.61 5.89
C GLY A 220 -20.16 -11.93 6.86
N GLN A 221 -19.22 -12.80 6.48
CA GLN A 221 -18.01 -13.04 7.28
C GLN A 221 -17.01 -11.90 7.11
N LEU A 222 -16.49 -11.41 8.23
CA LEU A 222 -15.50 -10.34 8.24
C LEU A 222 -14.07 -10.90 8.14
N SER A 223 -13.17 -10.11 7.57
CA SER A 223 -11.71 -10.25 7.73
C SER A 223 -11.35 -10.26 9.23
N ASP A 224 -10.18 -10.78 9.59
CA ASP A 224 -9.72 -10.74 10.99
C ASP A 224 -8.95 -9.47 11.32
N PHE A 225 -8.57 -8.69 10.30
CA PHE A 225 -7.97 -7.36 10.39
C PHE A 225 -6.69 -7.36 11.23
N ASP A 226 -5.95 -8.45 11.23
CA ASP A 226 -4.72 -8.55 12.02
C ASP A 226 -3.47 -8.10 11.26
N TYR A 227 -3.56 -7.96 9.92
CA TYR A 227 -2.53 -7.46 9.00
C TYR A 227 -1.22 -8.27 9.07
N THR A 228 -1.28 -9.52 9.51
CA THR A 228 -0.12 -10.40 9.59
C THR A 228 0.01 -11.37 8.41
N ASP A 229 -0.89 -11.25 7.44
CA ASP A 229 -0.99 -12.15 6.29
C ASP A 229 0.19 -12.01 5.33
N PHE A 230 0.69 -10.79 5.17
CA PHE A 230 1.91 -10.54 4.42
C PHE A 230 2.61 -9.27 4.92
N VAL A 231 3.82 -9.41 5.47
CA VAL A 231 4.60 -8.28 5.99
C VAL A 231 5.97 -8.22 5.32
N VAL A 232 6.26 -7.08 4.70
CA VAL A 232 7.45 -6.85 3.87
C VAL A 232 8.11 -5.52 4.24
N MET A 233 9.43 -5.52 4.34
CA MET A 233 10.22 -4.31 4.40
C MET A 233 10.60 -3.90 2.98
N VAL A 234 10.33 -2.66 2.61
CA VAL A 234 10.71 -2.06 1.32
C VAL A 234 11.65 -0.88 1.56
N GLU A 235 12.72 -0.80 0.79
CA GLU A 235 13.78 0.18 0.98
C GLU A 235 14.05 0.96 -0.31
N SER A 236 14.59 2.17 -0.14
CA SER A 236 14.93 3.06 -1.25
C SER A 236 13.72 3.44 -2.11
N VAL A 237 12.55 3.52 -1.48
CA VAL A 237 11.32 4.07 -2.06
C VAL A 237 10.91 5.32 -1.32
N THR A 238 10.17 6.18 -2.01
CA THR A 238 9.50 7.33 -1.41
C THR A 238 8.05 7.34 -1.81
N PRO A 239 7.14 7.60 -0.86
CA PRO A 239 5.74 7.83 -1.17
C PRO A 239 5.60 9.08 -2.02
N VAL A 240 4.68 9.03 -2.98
CA VAL A 240 4.33 10.16 -3.84
C VAL A 240 3.14 10.85 -3.20
N PRO A 241 3.29 12.10 -2.73
CA PRO A 241 2.16 12.84 -2.19
C PRO A 241 1.03 12.90 -3.20
N GLU A 242 -0.22 12.75 -2.74
CA GLU A 242 -1.39 12.88 -3.58
C GLU A 242 -1.30 14.15 -4.44
N PRO A 243 -1.72 14.10 -5.72
CA PRO A 243 -1.69 15.29 -6.56
C PRO A 243 -2.44 16.44 -5.88
N GLY A 244 -1.79 17.60 -5.73
CA GLY A 244 -2.39 18.82 -5.16
C GLY A 244 -3.65 19.33 -5.90
N THR A 245 -4.11 18.62 -6.94
CA THR A 245 -5.41 18.81 -7.57
C THR A 245 -6.58 18.61 -6.60
N LEU A 246 -6.46 17.72 -5.59
CA LEU A 246 -7.49 17.59 -4.55
C LEU A 246 -7.55 18.83 -3.66
N ALA A 247 -6.39 19.37 -3.27
CA ALA A 247 -6.30 20.65 -2.58
C ALA A 247 -6.84 21.81 -3.44
N LEU A 248 -6.49 21.87 -4.72
CA LEU A 248 -6.99 22.89 -5.67
C LEU A 248 -8.49 22.75 -5.93
N LEU A 249 -9.02 21.54 -5.99
CA LEU A 249 -10.46 21.28 -6.11
C LEU A 249 -11.19 21.75 -4.86
N GLY A 250 -10.70 21.39 -3.67
CA GLY A 250 -11.24 21.85 -2.39
C GLY A 250 -11.25 23.38 -2.29
N LEU A 251 -10.13 24.03 -2.65
CA LEU A 251 -10.03 25.49 -2.71
C LEU A 251 -10.95 26.10 -3.77
N GLY A 252 -11.08 25.47 -4.94
CA GLY A 252 -11.98 25.89 -6.01
C GLY A 252 -13.45 25.86 -5.56
N LEU A 253 -13.88 24.79 -4.90
CA LEU A 253 -15.22 24.64 -4.34
C LEU A 253 -15.50 25.65 -3.21
N ALA A 254 -14.54 25.85 -2.31
CA ALA A 254 -14.64 26.87 -1.26
C ALA A 254 -14.78 28.28 -1.87
N GLY A 255 -13.99 28.59 -2.90
CA GLY A 255 -14.08 29.83 -3.66
C GLY A 255 -15.46 30.03 -4.32
N LEU A 256 -16.01 29.00 -4.95
CA LEU A 256 -17.34 29.02 -5.55
C LEU A 256 -18.45 29.21 -4.49
N GLY A 257 -18.34 28.55 -3.34
CA GLY A 257 -19.26 28.70 -2.21
C GLY A 257 -19.26 30.13 -1.65
N ALA A 258 -18.07 30.71 -1.47
CA ALA A 258 -17.91 32.10 -1.02
C ALA A 258 -18.47 33.11 -2.03
N ALA A 259 -18.21 32.90 -3.33
CA ALA A 259 -18.74 33.74 -4.41
C ALA A 259 -20.28 33.72 -4.45
N ARG A 260 -20.89 32.55 -4.27
CA ARG A 260 -22.36 32.39 -4.24
C ARG A 260 -23.01 33.08 -3.04
N ARG A 261 -22.34 33.11 -1.88
CA ARG A 261 -22.83 33.87 -0.70
C ARG A 261 -22.84 35.37 -0.96
N ARG A 262 -21.85 35.90 -1.67
CA ARG A 262 -21.77 37.33 -2.02
C ARG A 262 -22.83 37.77 -3.03
N GLN A 263 -23.37 36.88 -3.85
CA GLN A 263 -24.45 37.20 -4.78
C GLN A 263 -25.84 37.28 -4.14
N LYS A 264 -26.00 36.78 -2.90
CA LYS A 264 -27.26 36.82 -2.15
C LYS A 264 -27.32 37.95 -1.11
N ALA A 265 -26.20 38.62 -0.84
CA ALA A 265 -26.12 39.84 -0.05
C ALA A 265 -26.25 41.06 -0.98
#